data_AF-A0A9P8DZF8-F1
#
_entry.id   AF-A0A9P8DZF8-F1
#
_cell.length_a   1.000
_cell.length_b   1.000
_cell.length_c   1.000
_cell.angle_alpha   90.00
_cell.angle_beta   90.00
_cell.angle_gamma   90.00
#
_symmetry.space_group_name_H-M   'P 1'
#
loop_
_entity.id
_entity.type
_entity.pdbx_description
1 polymer ?
#
loop_
_entity_poly.entity_id
_entity_poly.type
_entity_poly.pdbx_seq_one_letter_code
_entity_poly.pdbx_strand_id
1 'polypeptide(L)'
;RFFYWRLRRRLDEEYVLKAMAQSSSKELVSRTKNLQTLEAWSGVPQFSTEDQKVAQWYEENRQDIYSKIENLKQESIAYDVAAMLRANKEGGLKGIAQMLSMLPVEEKEEILKVLSTA
;
A
#
# COMPACT_ATOMS: atom_id res chain seq x y z
N ARG A 1 10.38 32.82 5.69
CA ARG A 1 10.34 31.53 6.43
C ARG A 1 9.30 30.53 5.90
N PHE A 2 8.25 30.95 5.16
CA PHE A 2 7.26 30.08 4.50
C PHE A 2 7.85 29.05 3.52
N PHE A 3 8.70 29.50 2.57
CA PHE A 3 9.25 28.61 1.53
C PHE A 3 10.08 27.44 2.06
N TYR A 4 10.77 27.63 3.18
CA TYR A 4 11.59 26.58 3.80
C TYR A 4 10.73 25.37 4.21
N TRP A 5 9.68 25.62 5.00
CA TRP A 5 8.79 24.56 5.48
C TRP A 5 7.99 23.93 4.34
N ARG A 6 7.53 24.73 3.38
CA ARG A 6 6.79 24.23 2.23
C ARG A 6 7.65 23.34 1.33
N LEU A 7 8.91 23.72 1.12
CA LEU A 7 9.85 22.89 0.34
C LEU A 7 10.15 21.59 1.08
N ARG A 8 10.45 21.67 2.38
CA ARG A 8 10.74 20.51 3.23
C ARG A 8 9.59 19.50 3.20
N ARG A 9 8.37 19.96 3.50
CA ARG A 9 7.14 19.16 3.37
C ARG A 9 7.02 18.50 2.00
N ARG A 10 7.18 19.26 0.91
CA ARG A 10 7.00 18.73 -0.45
C ARG A 10 8.00 17.63 -0.76
N LEU A 11 9.25 17.75 -0.29
CA LEU A 11 10.25 16.72 -0.52
C LEU A 11 9.89 15.42 0.20
N ASP A 12 9.52 15.51 1.48
CA ASP A 12 9.10 14.32 2.25
C ASP A 12 7.82 13.70 1.69
N GLU A 13 6.82 14.53 1.37
CA GLU A 13 5.55 14.10 0.78
C GLU A 13 5.77 13.39 -0.57
N GLU A 14 6.61 13.92 -1.46
CA GLU A 14 6.92 13.25 -2.73
C GLU A 14 7.61 11.90 -2.53
N TYR A 15 8.48 11.77 -1.52
CA TYR A 15 9.16 10.50 -1.23
C TYR A 15 8.16 9.43 -0.79
N VAL A 16 7.25 9.80 0.11
CA VAL A 16 6.19 8.91 0.60
C VAL A 16 5.19 8.57 -0.51
N LEU A 17 4.74 9.56 -1.29
CA LEU A 17 3.80 9.34 -2.40
C LEU A 17 4.38 8.42 -3.47
N LYS A 18 5.68 8.52 -3.77
CA LYS A 18 6.36 7.60 -4.68
C LYS A 18 6.38 6.19 -4.13
N ALA A 19 6.69 6.01 -2.84
CA ALA A 19 6.64 4.70 -2.19
C ALA A 19 5.22 4.11 -2.24
N MET A 20 4.20 4.89 -1.91
CA MET A 20 2.79 4.46 -2.01
C MET A 20 2.42 4.03 -3.43
N ALA A 21 2.83 4.82 -4.45
CA ALA A 21 2.53 4.50 -5.84
C ALA A 21 3.27 3.24 -6.34
N GLN A 22 4.48 2.99 -5.86
CA GLN A 22 5.24 1.77 -6.19
C GLN A 22 4.68 0.52 -5.50
N SER A 23 4.12 0.70 -4.31
CA SER A 23 3.52 -0.37 -3.50
C SER A 23 2.05 -0.65 -3.82
N SER A 24 1.40 0.15 -4.67
CA SER A 24 -0.01 -0.05 -5.04
C SER A 24 -0.14 -0.67 -6.43
N SER A 25 -1.25 -1.38 -6.66
CA SER A 25 -1.62 -1.83 -8.01
C SER A 25 -1.78 -0.63 -8.94
N LYS A 26 -1.33 -0.77 -10.20
CA LYS A 26 -1.37 0.31 -11.21
C LYS A 26 -2.77 0.90 -11.41
N GLU A 27 -3.81 0.09 -11.26
CA GLU A 27 -5.21 0.53 -11.40
C GLU A 27 -5.71 1.34 -10.20
N LEU A 28 -5.08 1.17 -9.03
CA LEU A 28 -5.47 1.81 -7.77
C LEU A 28 -4.66 3.08 -7.47
N VAL A 29 -3.52 3.29 -8.16
CA VAL A 29 -2.68 4.48 -7.96
C VAL A 29 -3.45 5.75 -8.30
N SER A 30 -3.69 6.58 -7.28
CA SER A 30 -4.21 7.92 -7.46
C SER A 30 -3.55 8.85 -6.46
N ARG A 31 -2.85 9.87 -6.96
CA ARG A 31 -2.17 10.86 -6.12
C ARG A 31 -3.13 11.54 -5.14
N THR A 32 -4.32 11.91 -5.60
CA THR A 32 -5.35 12.54 -4.76
C THR A 32 -5.80 11.62 -3.64
N LYS A 33 -6.05 10.33 -3.93
CA LYS A 33 -6.41 9.36 -2.90
C LYS A 33 -5.27 9.14 -1.92
N ASN A 34 -4.03 9.02 -2.40
CA ASN A 34 -2.86 8.85 -1.55
C ASN A 34 -2.68 10.04 -0.59
N LEU A 35 -2.90 11.27 -1.06
CA LEU A 35 -2.87 12.46 -0.23
C LEU A 35 -3.98 12.46 0.83
N GLN A 36 -5.20 12.05 0.48
CA GLN A 36 -6.29 11.88 1.45
C GLN A 36 -5.98 10.81 2.50
N THR A 37 -5.36 9.70 2.09
CA THR A 37 -4.90 8.66 3.01
C THR A 37 -3.84 9.18 3.96
N LEU A 38 -2.86 9.97 3.46
CA LEU A 38 -1.82 10.57 4.30
C LEU A 38 -2.39 11.61 5.26
N GLU A 39 -3.36 12.43 4.82
CA GLU A 39 -4.09 13.34 5.69
C GLU A 39 -4.79 12.57 6.82
N ALA A 40 -5.52 11.50 6.48
CA ALA A 40 -6.20 10.64 7.45
C ALA A 40 -5.23 9.95 8.43
N TRP A 41 -4.04 9.54 7.98
CA TRP A 41 -3.02 8.93 8.84
C TRP A 41 -2.34 9.94 9.75
N SER A 42 -2.19 11.18 9.30
CA SER A 42 -1.50 12.21 10.06
C SER A 42 -2.33 12.77 11.21
N GLY A 43 -3.64 12.87 11.04
CA GLY A 43 -4.53 13.55 12.00
C GLY A 43 -4.21 15.03 12.20
N VAL A 44 -3.35 15.63 11.37
CA VAL A 44 -2.94 17.03 11.50
C VAL A 44 -4.07 17.95 11.05
N PRO A 45 -4.58 18.85 11.92
CA PRO A 45 -5.56 19.85 11.50
C PRO A 45 -5.00 20.76 10.41
N GLN A 46 -5.84 21.11 9.44
CA GLN A 46 -5.46 21.93 8.28
C GLN A 46 -4.20 21.42 7.55
N PHE A 47 -4.15 20.11 7.29
CA PHE A 47 -3.05 19.44 6.60
C PHE A 47 -2.60 20.16 5.31
N SER A 48 -3.50 20.83 4.59
CA SER A 48 -3.16 21.57 3.35
C SER A 48 -2.34 22.86 3.57
N THR A 49 -2.42 23.48 4.75
CA THR A 49 -1.81 24.79 5.02
C THR A 49 -0.74 24.77 6.12
N GLU A 50 -0.82 23.84 7.07
CA GLU A 50 0.12 23.73 8.19
C GLU A 50 1.45 23.06 7.80
N ASP A 51 2.20 23.69 6.89
CA ASP A 51 3.40 23.11 6.27
C ASP A 51 4.47 22.65 7.28
N GLN A 52 4.64 23.37 8.40
CA GLN A 52 5.62 23.01 9.44
C GLN A 52 5.24 21.73 10.17
N LYS A 53 4.00 21.63 10.66
CA LYS A 53 3.54 20.46 11.42
C LYS A 53 3.51 19.21 10.56
N VAL A 54 3.08 19.35 9.30
CA VAL A 54 3.06 18.23 8.35
C VAL A 54 4.47 17.75 8.03
N ALA A 55 5.43 18.66 7.81
CA ALA A 55 6.83 18.29 7.60
C ALA A 55 7.41 17.53 8.80
N GLN A 56 7.19 18.04 10.02
CA GLN A 56 7.64 17.37 11.25
C GLN A 56 7.01 15.98 11.41
N TRP A 57 5.71 15.84 11.13
CA TRP A 57 5.03 14.55 11.20
C TRP A 57 5.64 13.51 10.25
N TYR A 58 5.93 13.88 9.01
CA TYR A 58 6.58 12.95 8.04
C TYR A 58 7.94 12.45 8.53
N GLU A 59 8.70 13.31 9.21
CA GLU A 59 10.04 12.98 9.71
C GLU A 59 9.97 12.07 10.94
N GLU A 60 9.07 12.40 11.88
CA GLU A 60 8.89 11.68 13.13
C GLU A 60 8.26 10.30 12.92
N ASN A 61 7.33 10.18 11.98
CA ASN A 61 6.53 8.96 11.77
C ASN A 61 7.00 8.14 10.55
N ARG A 62 8.23 8.36 10.08
CA ARG A 62 8.75 7.73 8.86
C ARG A 62 8.58 6.21 8.87
N GLN A 63 9.01 5.54 9.95
CA GLN A 63 8.93 4.08 10.06
C GLN A 63 7.48 3.58 10.04
N ASP A 64 6.60 4.25 10.78
CA ASP A 64 5.18 3.88 10.85
C ASP A 64 4.48 4.06 9.51
N ILE A 65 4.79 5.15 8.79
CA ILE A 65 4.28 5.37 7.43
C ILE A 65 4.72 4.23 6.51
N TYR A 66 6.00 3.85 6.54
CA TYR A 66 6.49 2.74 5.72
C TYR A 66 5.84 1.40 6.08
N SER A 67 5.61 1.13 7.36
CA SER A 67 4.87 -0.05 7.81
C SER A 67 3.44 -0.06 7.25
N LYS A 68 2.73 1.08 7.31
CA LYS A 68 1.39 1.21 6.72
C LYS A 68 1.39 1.02 5.20
N ILE A 69 2.42 1.50 4.50
CA ILE A 69 2.59 1.29 3.06
C ILE A 69 2.79 -0.19 2.72
N GLU A 70 3.54 -0.93 3.55
CA GLU A 70 3.72 -2.37 3.32
C GLU A 70 2.40 -3.14 3.53
N ASN A 71 1.56 -2.73 4.48
CA ASN A 71 0.23 -3.30 4.63
C ASN A 71 -0.65 -3.01 3.39
N LEU A 72 -0.62 -1.78 2.87
CA LEU A 72 -1.32 -1.43 1.62
C LEU A 72 -0.85 -2.28 0.44
N LYS A 73 0.43 -2.63 0.40
CA LYS A 73 1.00 -3.50 -0.65
C LYS A 73 0.46 -4.92 -0.57
N GLN A 74 0.30 -5.47 0.63
CA GLN A 74 -0.32 -6.78 0.80
C GLN A 74 -1.76 -6.78 0.29
N GLU A 75 -2.53 -5.74 0.62
CA GLU A 75 -3.89 -5.56 0.10
C GLU A 75 -3.92 -5.41 -1.42
N SER A 76 -2.97 -4.68 -2.01
CA SER A 76 -2.90 -4.52 -3.45
C SER A 76 -2.54 -5.81 -4.17
N ILE A 77 -1.65 -6.64 -3.60
CA ILE A 77 -1.30 -7.95 -4.16
C ILE A 77 -2.54 -8.86 -4.15
N ALA A 78 -3.31 -8.87 -3.07
CA ALA A 78 -4.56 -9.63 -3.01
C ALA A 78 -5.57 -9.15 -4.07
N TYR A 79 -5.69 -7.82 -4.27
CA TYR A 79 -6.51 -7.25 -5.34
C TYR A 79 -6.02 -7.68 -6.72
N ASP A 80 -4.72 -7.64 -6.99
CA ASP A 80 -4.13 -8.02 -8.27
C ASP A 80 -4.34 -9.51 -8.57
N VAL A 81 -4.18 -10.40 -7.58
CA VAL A 81 -4.49 -11.83 -7.73
C VAL A 81 -5.97 -12.05 -8.06
N ALA A 82 -6.88 -11.37 -7.37
CA ALA A 82 -8.30 -11.45 -7.67
C ALA A 82 -8.64 -10.88 -9.05
N ALA A 83 -8.01 -9.77 -9.46
CA ALA A 83 -8.18 -9.19 -10.77
C ALA A 83 -7.70 -10.13 -11.89
N MET A 84 -6.54 -10.78 -11.71
CA MET A 84 -6.03 -11.79 -12.64
C MET A 84 -6.98 -12.99 -12.78
N LEU A 85 -7.52 -13.50 -11.67
CA LEU A 85 -8.50 -14.59 -11.69
C LEU A 85 -9.79 -14.22 -12.43
N ARG A 86 -10.27 -12.98 -12.27
CA ARG A 86 -11.45 -12.48 -13.00
C ARG A 86 -11.16 -12.34 -14.50
N ALA A 87 -9.97 -11.88 -14.87
CA ALA A 87 -9.58 -11.69 -16.26
C ALA A 87 -9.41 -13.02 -17.01
N ASN A 88 -8.83 -14.04 -16.36
CA ASN A 88 -8.69 -15.37 -16.94
C ASN A 88 -8.83 -16.47 -15.88
N LYS A 89 -10.04 -16.98 -15.75
CA LYS A 89 -10.39 -18.01 -14.75
C LYS A 89 -9.59 -19.30 -14.92
N GLU A 90 -9.45 -19.81 -16.14
CA GLU A 90 -8.71 -21.06 -16.39
C GLU A 90 -7.21 -20.91 -16.17
N GLY A 91 -6.63 -19.81 -16.63
CA GLY A 91 -5.21 -19.50 -16.45
C GLY A 91 -4.84 -19.28 -14.98
N GLY A 92 -5.67 -18.50 -14.27
CA GLY A 92 -5.47 -18.25 -12.84
C GLY A 92 -5.60 -19.50 -11.98
N LEU A 93 -6.60 -20.36 -12.25
CA LEU A 93 -6.75 -21.64 -11.55
C LEU A 93 -5.58 -22.60 -11.82
N LYS A 94 -5.07 -22.66 -13.06
CA LYS A 94 -3.85 -23.43 -13.39
C LYS A 94 -2.63 -22.91 -12.64
N GLY A 95 -2.46 -21.58 -12.53
CA GLY A 95 -1.38 -20.95 -11.78
C GLY A 95 -1.43 -21.30 -10.29
N ILE A 96 -2.61 -21.22 -9.67
CA ILE A 96 -2.81 -21.60 -8.27
C ILE A 96 -2.51 -23.09 -8.07
N ALA A 97 -2.98 -23.96 -8.97
CA ALA A 97 -2.70 -25.40 -8.90
C ALA A 97 -1.21 -25.72 -8.99
N GLN A 98 -0.45 -24.99 -9.82
CA GLN A 98 1.00 -25.12 -9.92
C GLN A 98 1.72 -24.60 -8.66
N MET A 99 1.26 -23.49 -8.08
CA MET A 99 1.81 -22.99 -6.82
C MET A 99 1.58 -24.00 -5.69
N LEU A 100 0.35 -24.50 -5.54
CA LEU A 100 0.01 -25.52 -4.56
C LEU A 100 0.76 -26.84 -4.77
N SER A 101 1.19 -27.18 -5.98
CA SER A 101 1.98 -28.40 -6.19
C SER A 101 3.44 -28.24 -5.73
N MET A 102 4.00 -27.03 -5.78
CA MET A 102 5.39 -26.73 -5.43
C MET A 102 5.67 -26.50 -3.94
N LEU A 103 4.64 -26.24 -3.13
CA LEU A 103 4.81 -25.99 -1.70
C LEU A 103 5.11 -27.29 -0.90
N PRO A 104 5.77 -27.19 0.27
CA PRO A 104 5.83 -28.28 1.26
C PRO A 104 4.44 -28.66 1.78
N VAL A 105 4.29 -29.86 2.34
CA VAL A 105 3.00 -30.37 2.81
C VAL A 105 2.42 -29.48 3.93
N GLU A 106 3.28 -28.95 4.82
CA GLU A 106 2.83 -28.11 5.93
C GLU A 106 2.17 -26.80 5.43
N GLU A 107 2.78 -26.10 4.48
CA GLU A 107 2.25 -24.84 3.93
C GLU A 107 0.99 -25.05 3.08
N LYS A 108 0.85 -26.21 2.44
CA LYS A 108 -0.39 -26.57 1.71
C LYS A 108 -1.59 -26.70 2.64
N GLU A 109 -1.41 -27.31 3.80
CA GLU A 109 -2.51 -27.50 4.77
C GLU A 109 -2.99 -26.16 5.33
N GLU A 110 -2.07 -25.23 5.61
CA GLU A 110 -2.43 -23.87 6.04
C GLU A 110 -3.27 -23.14 4.99
N ILE A 111 -2.86 -23.20 3.72
CA ILE A 111 -3.61 -22.55 2.62
C ILE A 111 -4.98 -23.22 2.42
N LEU A 112 -5.06 -24.55 2.47
CA LEU A 112 -6.33 -25.28 2.36
C LEU A 112 -7.29 -24.91 3.51
N LYS A 113 -6.76 -24.72 4.72
CA LYS A 113 -7.56 -24.27 5.87
C LYS A 113 -8.12 -22.87 5.63
N VAL A 114 -7.29 -21.94 5.15
CA VAL A 114 -7.75 -20.58 4.78
C VAL A 114 -8.82 -20.62 3.69
N LEU A 115 -8.61 -21.42 2.63
CA LEU A 115 -9.57 -21.57 1.52
C LEU A 115 -10.89 -22.24 1.93
N SER A 116 -10.87 -23.16 2.90
CA SER A 116 -12.08 -23.79 3.42
C SER A 116 -12.92 -22.87 4.32
N THR A 117 -12.31 -21.80 4.83
CA THR A 117 -12.95 -20.84 5.73
C THR A 117 -13.42 -19.58 4.98
N ALA A 118 -12.84 -19.29 3.81
CA ALA A 118 -13.21 -18.19 2.92
C ALA A 118 -14.48 -18.49 2.10
#